data_AF-A0A3B8KZ76-F1
#
_entry.id   AF-A0A3B8KZ76-F1
#
_cell.length_a   1.000
_cell.length_b   1.000
_cell.length_c   1.000
_cell.angle_alpha   90.00
_cell.angle_beta   90.00
_cell.angle_gamma   90.00
#
_symmetry.space_group_name_H-M   'P 1'
#
loop_
_entity.id
_entity.type
_entity.pdbx_description
1 polymer ?
#
loop_
_entity_poly.entity_id
_entity_poly.type
_entity_poly.pdbx_seq_one_letter_code
_entity_poly.pdbx_strand_id
1 'polypeptide(L)'
;FTYNLVQRLGEIDPGLEIRVERNDQVSLEEIADLKPDRIIISPGPCTPNEAGISKQVVKRFGPEIPLLGVCLGHQSIAEALGSDVVRADRLMHGKVSQIRHSGEGLFNGLPNPFQATRYHSL
;
A
#
# COMPACT_ATOMS: atom_id res chain seq x y z
N PHE A 1 10.43 4.99 -0.22
CA PHE A 1 10.30 3.88 -1.19
C PHE A 1 9.23 4.12 -2.26
N THR A 2 8.44 5.19 -2.20
CA THR A 2 7.43 5.53 -3.22
C THR A 2 7.99 5.52 -4.64
N TYR A 3 9.13 6.17 -4.88
CA TYR A 3 9.72 6.20 -6.22
C TYR A 3 10.26 4.84 -6.72
N ASN A 4 10.61 3.91 -5.83
CA ASN A 4 10.95 2.55 -6.24
C ASN A 4 9.73 1.82 -6.79
N LEU A 5 8.53 2.08 -6.25
CA LEU A 5 7.27 1.55 -6.79
C LEU A 5 6.96 2.18 -8.15
N VAL A 6 7.09 3.51 -8.26
CA VAL A 6 6.89 4.24 -9.52
C VAL A 6 7.80 3.68 -10.62
N GLN A 7 9.10 3.57 -10.32
CA GLN A 7 10.06 3.00 -11.27
C GLN A 7 9.69 1.57 -11.65
N ARG A 8 9.38 0.70 -10.68
CA ARG A 8 9.05 -0.70 -10.97
C ARG A 8 7.79 -0.83 -11.84
N LEU A 9 6.78 0.02 -11.61
CA LEU A 9 5.58 0.04 -12.44
C LEU A 9 5.89 0.53 -13.85
N GLY A 10 6.69 1.59 -14.00
CA GLY A 10 7.13 2.09 -15.30
C GLY A 10 8.03 1.11 -16.07
N GLU A 11 8.79 0.25 -15.38
CA GLU A 11 9.53 -0.85 -16.01
C GLU A 11 8.62 -1.96 -16.54
N ILE A 12 7.49 -2.21 -15.88
CA ILE A 12 6.51 -3.22 -16.30
C ILE A 12 5.70 -2.69 -17.48
N ASP A 13 5.24 -1.45 -17.40
CA ASP A 13 4.49 -0.79 -18.45
C ASP A 13 4.88 0.70 -18.53
N PRO A 14 5.73 1.07 -19.52
CA PRO A 14 6.16 2.45 -19.73
C PRO A 14 5.03 3.40 -20.16
N GLY A 15 3.88 2.86 -20.60
CA GLY A 15 2.72 3.64 -21.01
C GLY A 15 1.82 4.07 -19.84
N LEU A 16 2.09 3.61 -18.62
CA LEU A 16 1.31 3.98 -17.45
C LEU A 16 1.46 5.47 -17.11
N GLU A 17 0.33 6.18 -17.08
CA GLU A 17 0.27 7.50 -16.49
C GLU A 17 0.26 7.39 -14.96
N ILE A 18 1.40 7.64 -14.34
CA ILE A 18 1.57 7.54 -12.89
C ILE A 18 1.61 8.95 -12.29
N ARG A 19 0.61 9.26 -11.47
CA ARG A 19 0.56 10.49 -10.67
C ARG A 19 0.86 10.17 -9.20
N VAL A 20 1.83 10.88 -8.62
CA VAL A 20 2.26 10.70 -7.23
C VAL A 20 1.87 11.94 -6.43
N GLU A 21 1.02 11.75 -5.43
CA GLU A 21 0.58 12.81 -4.53
C GLU A 21 0.99 12.50 -3.09
N ARG A 22 1.33 13.56 -2.34
CA ARG A 22 1.53 13.42 -0.90
C ARG A 22 0.18 13.42 -0.18
N ASN A 23 0.08 12.61 0.88
CA ASN A 23 -1.14 12.43 1.68
C ASN A 23 -1.63 13.70 2.43
N ASP A 24 -0.87 14.79 2.37
CA ASP A 24 -1.13 16.08 3.00
C ASP A 24 -1.21 17.23 1.98
N GLN A 25 -1.10 16.93 0.68
CA GLN A 25 -1.11 17.93 -0.41
C GLN A 25 -2.18 17.63 -1.47
N VAL A 26 -3.08 16.70 -1.20
CA VAL A 26 -4.20 16.36 -2.09
C VAL A 26 -5.45 16.11 -1.26
N SER A 27 -6.59 16.49 -1.78
CA SER A 27 -7.92 16.27 -1.21
C SER A 27 -8.62 15.06 -1.84
N LEU A 28 -9.68 14.59 -1.20
CA LEU A 28 -10.51 13.51 -1.75
C LEU A 28 -11.24 13.96 -3.01
N GLU A 29 -11.62 15.23 -3.07
CA GLU A 29 -12.30 15.83 -4.23
C GLU A 29 -11.37 15.87 -5.44
N GLU A 30 -10.13 16.32 -5.26
CA GLU A 30 -9.13 16.30 -6.32
C GLU A 30 -8.85 14.88 -6.81
N ILE A 31 -8.76 13.89 -5.91
CA ILE A 31 -8.60 12.49 -6.32
C ILE A 31 -9.80 12.01 -7.14
N ALA A 32 -11.03 12.38 -6.75
CA ALA A 32 -12.23 12.00 -7.48
C ALA A 32 -12.26 12.61 -8.89
N ASP A 33 -11.83 13.87 -9.02
CA ASP A 33 -11.77 14.58 -10.31
C ASP A 33 -10.73 13.97 -11.27
N LEU A 34 -9.66 13.38 -10.73
CA LEU A 34 -8.66 12.65 -11.52
C LEU A 34 -9.19 11.34 -12.12
N LYS A 35 -10.28 10.78 -11.57
CA LYS A 35 -10.89 9.51 -12.01
C LYS A 35 -9.85 8.39 -12.20
N PRO A 36 -9.04 8.06 -11.17
CA PRO A 36 -7.99 7.07 -11.31
C PRO A 36 -8.57 5.67 -11.52
N ASP A 37 -7.98 4.89 -12.43
CA ASP A 37 -8.36 3.48 -12.62
C ASP A 37 -7.93 2.59 -11.43
N ARG A 38 -6.86 2.98 -10.72
CA ARG A 38 -6.26 2.23 -9.61
C ARG A 38 -5.61 3.19 -8.63
N ILE A 39 -5.58 2.81 -7.35
CA ILE A 39 -4.95 3.59 -6.29
C ILE A 39 -3.89 2.76 -5.58
N ILE A 40 -2.70 3.34 -5.34
CA ILE A 40 -1.66 2.72 -4.52
C ILE A 40 -1.35 3.64 -3.33
N ILE A 41 -1.56 3.13 -2.11
CA ILE A 41 -1.12 3.81 -0.89
C ILE A 41 0.29 3.33 -0.56
N SER A 42 1.25 4.22 -0.79
CA SER A 42 2.67 3.92 -0.71
C SER A 42 3.16 3.75 0.74
N PRO A 43 4.34 3.14 0.97
CA PRO A 43 4.92 3.04 2.30
C PRO A 43 5.36 4.43 2.80
N GLY A 44 5.19 4.70 4.09
CA GLY A 44 5.64 5.93 4.73
C GLY A 44 6.19 5.70 6.13
N PRO A 45 6.88 6.70 6.71
CA PRO A 45 7.14 6.73 8.15
C PRO A 45 5.81 6.94 8.92
N CYS A 46 5.84 6.74 10.23
CA CYS A 46 4.72 6.98 11.16
C CYS A 46 3.62 5.91 11.15
N THR A 47 2.60 6.10 11.99
CA THR A 47 1.46 5.19 12.16
C THR A 47 0.31 5.54 11.21
N PRO A 48 -0.65 4.63 10.95
CA PRO A 48 -1.78 4.94 10.08
C PRO A 48 -2.65 6.10 10.58
N ASN A 49 -2.65 6.37 11.89
CA ASN A 49 -3.29 7.54 12.49
C ASN A 49 -2.67 8.87 12.06
N GLU A 50 -1.39 8.84 11.68
CA GLU A 50 -0.61 10.00 11.23
C GLU A 50 -0.45 10.02 9.71
N ALA A 51 -1.06 9.08 8.99
CA ALA A 51 -0.90 8.90 7.54
C ALA A 51 -1.75 9.86 6.69
N GLY A 52 -2.11 11.03 7.21
CA GLY A 52 -2.90 12.06 6.53
C GLY A 52 -4.26 11.52 6.05
N ILE A 53 -4.62 11.81 4.79
CA ILE A 53 -5.91 11.39 4.22
C ILE A 53 -5.98 9.89 3.87
N SER A 54 -4.91 9.11 4.04
CA SER A 54 -4.82 7.74 3.52
C SER A 54 -5.97 6.82 3.96
N LYS A 55 -6.40 6.90 5.23
CA LYS A 55 -7.56 6.13 5.71
C LYS A 55 -8.88 6.58 5.07
N GLN A 56 -9.01 7.88 4.80
CA GLN A 56 -10.19 8.44 4.14
C GLN A 56 -10.24 8.02 2.67
N VAL A 57 -9.09 7.96 2.00
CA VAL A 57 -8.95 7.41 0.64
C VAL A 57 -9.43 5.96 0.58
N VAL A 58 -9.00 5.11 1.53
CA VAL A 58 -9.49 3.71 1.60
C VAL A 58 -11.01 3.66 1.74
N LYS A 59 -11.58 4.43 2.68
CA LYS A 59 -13.02 4.41 2.94
C LYS A 59 -13.85 4.92 1.76
N ARG A 60 -13.38 5.97 1.08
CA ARG A 60 -14.09 6.60 -0.02
C ARG A 60 -13.98 5.82 -1.32
N PHE A 61 -12.78 5.38 -1.68
CA PHE A 61 -12.51 4.83 -3.01
C PHE A 61 -12.32 3.32 -3.04
N GLY A 62 -11.92 2.70 -1.92
CA GLY A 62 -11.68 1.25 -1.85
C GLY A 62 -12.85 0.36 -2.30
N PRO A 63 -14.13 0.74 -2.07
CA PRO A 63 -15.28 -0.03 -2.57
C PRO A 63 -15.45 -0.01 -4.10
N GLU A 64 -14.90 0.99 -4.79
CA GLU A 64 -15.19 1.28 -6.21
C GLU A 64 -13.94 1.13 -7.10
N ILE A 65 -12.76 1.47 -6.58
CA ILE A 65 -11.50 1.55 -7.31
C ILE A 65 -10.53 0.52 -6.73
N PRO A 66 -9.94 -0.37 -7.55
CA PRO A 66 -8.92 -1.29 -7.09
C PRO A 66 -7.78 -0.57 -6.35
N LEU A 67 -7.55 -0.97 -5.10
CA LEU A 67 -6.63 -0.29 -4.19
C LEU A 67 -5.59 -1.27 -3.62
N LEU A 68 -4.31 -0.92 -3.74
CA LEU A 68 -3.19 -1.66 -3.15
C LEU A 68 -2.48 -0.81 -2.08
N GLY A 69 -2.33 -1.37 -0.88
CA GLY A 69 -1.57 -0.76 0.20
C GLY A 69 -0.22 -1.46 0.41
N VAL A 70 0.86 -0.69 0.52
CA VAL A 70 2.21 -1.21 0.79
C VAL A 70 2.72 -0.69 2.14
N CYS A 71 3.15 -1.59 3.03
CA CYS A 71 3.60 -1.26 4.40
C CYS A 71 2.57 -0.42 5.17
N LEU A 72 2.85 0.86 5.46
CA LEU A 72 1.90 1.79 6.09
C LEU A 72 0.57 1.87 5.32
N GLY A 73 0.60 1.76 3.98
CA GLY A 73 -0.62 1.70 3.19
C GLY A 73 -1.45 0.45 3.49
N HIS A 74 -0.82 -0.71 3.70
CA HIS A 74 -1.51 -1.93 4.09
C HIS A 74 -2.12 -1.81 5.49
N GLN A 75 -1.40 -1.21 6.44
CA GLN A 75 -1.89 -0.92 7.78
C GLN A 75 -3.06 0.08 7.77
N SER A 76 -2.99 1.10 6.90
CA SER A 76 -4.05 2.09 6.72
C SER A 76 -5.34 1.45 6.21
N ILE A 77 -5.24 0.44 5.33
CA ILE A 77 -6.40 -0.35 4.88
C ILE A 77 -7.00 -1.11 6.05
N ALA A 78 -6.18 -1.83 6.82
CA ALA A 78 -6.64 -2.61 7.96
C ALA A 78 -7.40 -1.75 8.98
N GLU A 79 -6.80 -0.63 9.43
CA GLU A 79 -7.47 0.28 10.36
C GLU A 79 -8.70 0.97 9.77
N ALA A 80 -8.66 1.37 8.50
CA ALA A 80 -9.81 2.00 7.85
C ALA A 80 -11.04 1.07 7.82
N LEU A 81 -10.80 -0.24 7.76
CA LEU A 81 -11.81 -1.30 7.79
C LEU A 81 -12.08 -1.86 9.20
N GLY A 82 -11.55 -1.21 10.25
CA GLY A 82 -11.87 -1.53 11.65
C GLY A 82 -11.01 -2.62 12.29
N SER A 83 -9.89 -3.00 11.67
CA SER A 83 -8.91 -3.92 12.29
C SER A 83 -7.86 -3.16 13.11
N ASP A 84 -7.35 -3.79 14.17
CA ASP A 84 -6.27 -3.23 14.97
C ASP A 84 -4.89 -3.53 14.36
N VAL A 85 -4.06 -2.50 14.21
CA VAL A 85 -2.64 -2.64 13.85
C VAL A 85 -1.82 -2.49 15.12
N VAL A 86 -1.43 -3.63 15.69
CA VAL A 86 -0.67 -3.69 16.94
C VAL A 86 0.81 -3.92 16.69
N ARG A 87 1.62 -3.53 17.69
CA ARG A 87 3.06 -3.71 17.66
C ARG A 87 3.44 -5.18 17.69
N ALA A 88 4.36 -5.60 16.83
CA ALA A 88 4.87 -6.96 16.85
C ALA A 88 5.92 -7.17 17.97
N ASP A 89 5.94 -8.36 18.57
CA ASP A 89 6.91 -8.74 19.62
C ASP A 89 8.37 -8.65 19.16
N ARG A 90 8.61 -8.84 17.85
CA ARG A 90 9.95 -8.83 17.26
C ARG A 90 10.02 -7.90 16.06
N LEU A 91 10.87 -6.89 16.18
CA LEU A 91 11.19 -5.98 15.08
C LEU A 91 12.05 -6.68 14.01
N MET A 92 11.66 -6.53 12.75
CA MET A 92 12.34 -7.10 11.59
C MET A 92 12.76 -5.95 10.65
N HIS A 93 13.98 -5.44 10.82
CA HIS A 93 14.58 -4.48 9.87
C HIS A 93 15.43 -5.23 8.85
N GLY A 94 15.11 -5.10 7.56
CA GLY A 94 15.98 -5.60 6.48
C GLY A 94 16.21 -7.10 6.49
N LYS A 95 15.28 -7.86 7.11
CA LYS A 95 15.36 -9.32 7.18
C LYS A 95 14.48 -9.93 6.10
N VAL A 96 15.05 -10.87 5.36
CA VAL A 96 14.29 -11.71 4.44
C VAL A 96 13.46 -12.70 5.25
N SER A 97 12.19 -12.83 4.89
CA SER A 97 11.26 -13.79 5.50
C SER A 97 10.59 -14.61 4.41
N GLN A 98 10.24 -15.84 4.77
CA GLN A 98 9.41 -16.71 3.96
C GLN A 98 7.93 -16.35 4.22
N ILE A 99 7.25 -15.84 3.20
CA ILE A 99 5.84 -15.45 3.26
C ILE A 99 5.00 -16.58 2.68
N ARG A 100 4.09 -17.12 3.49
CA ARG A 100 3.08 -18.08 3.04
C ARG A 100 1.84 -17.34 2.54
N HIS A 101 1.18 -17.88 1.53
CA HIS A 101 -0.04 -17.30 0.95
C HIS A 101 -1.02 -18.40 0.51
N SER A 102 -2.25 -18.02 0.15
CA SER A 102 -3.28 -18.93 -0.37
C SER A 102 -3.09 -19.30 -1.85
N GLY A 103 -2.29 -18.52 -2.58
CA GLY A 103 -2.08 -18.72 -4.03
C GLY A 103 -3.16 -18.08 -4.90
N GLU A 104 -3.96 -17.19 -4.31
CA GLU A 104 -5.09 -16.53 -4.95
C GLU A 104 -4.81 -15.04 -5.18
N GLY A 105 -5.58 -14.43 -6.09
CA GLY A 105 -5.50 -13.00 -6.37
C GLY A 105 -4.09 -12.55 -6.75
N LEU A 106 -3.55 -11.56 -6.01
CA LEU A 106 -2.20 -11.02 -6.23
C LEU A 106 -1.08 -12.08 -6.10
N PHE A 107 -1.33 -13.16 -5.36
CA PHE A 107 -0.33 -14.21 -5.12
C PHE A 107 -0.41 -15.39 -6.09
N ASN A 108 -1.30 -15.33 -7.08
CA ASN A 108 -1.45 -16.40 -8.06
C ASN A 108 -0.15 -16.57 -8.89
N GLY A 109 0.32 -17.81 -9.00
CA GLY A 109 1.55 -18.15 -9.72
C GLY A 109 2.86 -17.84 -8.97
N LEU A 110 2.82 -17.29 -7.75
CA LEU A 110 4.03 -17.10 -6.93
C LEU A 110 4.42 -18.37 -6.16
N PRO A 111 5.73 -18.61 -5.92
CA PRO A 111 6.18 -19.71 -5.08
C PRO A 111 5.62 -19.63 -3.65
N ASN A 112 5.27 -20.76 -3.04
CA ASN A 112 4.75 -20.81 -1.68
C ASN A 112 5.62 -21.69 -0.76
N PRO A 113 6.35 -21.13 0.21
CA PRO A 113 6.48 -19.70 0.50
C PRO A 113 7.35 -18.94 -0.53
N PHE A 114 7.15 -17.63 -0.65
CA PHE A 114 8.05 -16.74 -1.38
C PHE A 114 8.92 -15.92 -0.43
N GLN A 115 10.08 -15.48 -0.92
CA GLN A 115 10.98 -14.62 -0.17
C GLN A 115 10.60 -13.16 -0.34
N ALA A 116 10.39 -12.46 0.78
CA ALA A 116 10.19 -11.01 0.80
C ALA A 116 11.07 -10.36 1.86
N THR A 117 11.58 -9.16 1.56
CA THR A 117 12.24 -8.33 2.56
C THR A 117 11.18 -7.66 3.43
N ARG A 118 11.29 -7.86 4.75
CA ARG A 118 10.46 -7.16 5.72
C ARG A 118 11.15 -5.90 6.22
N TYR A 119 10.37 -4.85 6.32
CA TYR A 119 10.76 -3.57 6.89
C TYR A 119 9.86 -3.27 8.09
N HIS A 120 10.32 -2.39 8.97
CA HIS A 120 9.56 -2.03 10.16
C HIS A 120 8.16 -1.58 9.80
N SER A 121 7.20 -2.15 10.52
CA SER A 121 5.84 -1.65 10.55
C SER A 121 5.37 -1.95 11.98
N LEU A 122 5.47 -0.96 12.86
CA LEU A 122 5.12 -0.96 14.30
C LEU A 122 5.60 -2.15 15.15
#